data_AF-A0A2H3CHL5-F1
#
_entry.id   AF-A0A2H3CHL5-F1
#
_cell.length_a   1.000
_cell.length_b   1.000
_cell.length_c   1.000
_cell.angle_alpha   90.00
_cell.angle_beta   90.00
_cell.angle_gamma   90.00
#
_symmetry.space_group_name_H-M   'P 1'
#
loop_
_entity.id
_entity.type
_entity.pdbx_description
1 polymer ?
#
loop_
_entity_poly.entity_id
_entity_poly.type
_entity_poly.pdbx_seq_one_letter_code
_entity_poly.pdbx_strand_id
1 'polypeptide(L)'
;HCLSVRVAKHRVALIHLILSDHCLTIKQLRHHKKYFLPCIPKEDRLCHFCLKGIETPEHTLLLCTSSNDVIESWTKSFLILIPLFPTLPLSHITPGNARWVLKKLILTSPTIYLVAKFIWEILQIFGSTPIYLPDSSIQNLMSSSGIPVDA
;
A
#
# COMPACT_ATOMS: atom_id res chain seq x y z
N HIS A 1 -0.33 21.60 -1.23
CA HIS A 1 -0.76 20.40 -1.99
C HIS A 1 -1.86 19.63 -1.29
N CYS A 2 -1.65 18.97 -0.15
CA CYS A 2 -2.72 18.16 0.46
C CYS A 2 -3.98 18.96 0.86
N LEU A 3 -3.81 20.20 1.29
CA LEU A 3 -4.91 21.07 1.71
C LEU A 3 -5.84 21.51 0.56
N SER A 4 -5.41 21.41 -0.71
CA SER A 4 -6.28 21.73 -1.86
C SER A 4 -7.24 20.60 -2.22
N VAL A 5 -7.07 19.41 -1.63
CA VAL A 5 -8.00 18.28 -1.79
C VAL A 5 -9.26 18.56 -0.97
N ARG A 6 -10.37 18.92 -1.63
CA ARG A 6 -11.63 19.28 -0.97
C ARG A 6 -12.29 18.11 -0.24
N VAL A 7 -12.28 16.93 -0.85
CA VAL A 7 -12.89 15.72 -0.28
C VAL A 7 -12.08 15.22 0.92
N ALA A 8 -12.66 15.28 2.11
CA ALA A 8 -11.96 15.00 3.36
C ALA A 8 -11.32 13.60 3.40
N LYS A 9 -12.05 12.55 3.01
CA LYS A 9 -11.52 11.17 3.00
C LYS A 9 -10.32 10.97 2.07
N HIS A 10 -10.30 11.61 0.90
CA HIS A 10 -9.17 11.56 -0.03
C HIS A 10 -7.96 12.31 0.54
N ARG A 11 -8.21 13.46 1.16
CA ARG A 11 -7.17 14.24 1.84
C ARG A 11 -6.53 13.46 2.99
N VAL A 12 -7.34 12.81 3.82
CA VAL A 12 -6.86 11.97 4.93
C VAL A 12 -6.01 10.82 4.39
N ALA A 13 -6.48 10.09 3.38
CA ALA A 13 -5.72 9.00 2.77
C ALA A 13 -4.36 9.47 2.20
N LEU A 14 -4.33 10.61 1.51
CA LEU A 14 -3.08 11.20 1.02
C LEU A 14 -2.13 11.58 2.15
N ILE A 15 -2.63 12.21 3.23
CA ILE A 15 -1.83 12.58 4.40
C ILE A 15 -1.27 11.33 5.07
N HIS A 16 -2.11 10.31 5.29
CA HIS A 16 -1.72 9.03 5.87
C HIS A 16 -0.63 8.34 5.03
N LEU A 17 -0.75 8.37 3.69
CA LEU A 17 0.28 7.85 2.81
C LEU A 17 1.63 8.59 3.00
N ILE A 18 1.60 9.93 3.00
CA ILE A 18 2.81 10.77 3.15
C ILE A 18 3.45 10.60 4.53
N LEU A 19 2.64 10.59 5.59
CA LEU A 19 3.08 10.43 6.97
C LEU A 19 3.36 8.97 7.34
N SER A 20 3.26 8.04 6.39
CA SER A 20 3.52 6.62 6.64
C SER A 20 2.58 5.98 7.67
N ASP A 21 1.35 6.48 7.79
CA ASP A 21 0.28 6.02 8.68
C ASP A 21 -0.86 5.34 7.90
N HIS A 22 -0.53 4.27 7.18
CA HIS A 22 -1.45 3.60 6.25
C HIS A 22 -1.62 2.11 6.58
N CYS A 23 -2.65 1.47 6.02
CA CYS A 23 -3.03 0.07 6.29
C CYS A 23 -2.07 -0.98 5.72
N LEU A 24 -1.10 -0.59 4.88
CA LEU A 24 -0.20 -1.55 4.21
C LEU A 24 0.72 -2.33 5.18
N THR A 25 1.05 -3.58 4.84
CA THR A 25 1.81 -4.50 5.70
C THR A 25 3.17 -3.96 6.13
N ILE A 26 3.85 -3.20 5.26
CA ILE A 26 5.15 -2.58 5.58
C ILE A 26 5.12 -1.71 6.84
N LYS A 27 3.95 -1.12 7.17
CA LYS A 27 3.71 -0.33 8.39
C LYS A 27 3.02 -1.14 9.47
N GLN A 28 1.97 -1.87 9.15
CA GLN A 28 1.21 -2.62 10.16
C GLN A 28 2.10 -3.65 10.87
N LEU A 29 2.91 -4.42 10.12
CA LEU A 29 3.81 -5.43 10.68
C LEU A 29 5.08 -4.83 11.29
N ARG A 30 5.37 -3.53 11.04
CA ARG A 30 6.42 -2.82 11.78
C ARG A 30 6.02 -2.65 13.25
N HIS A 31 4.74 -2.38 13.51
CA HIS A 31 4.19 -2.18 14.85
C HIS A 31 3.79 -3.52 15.50
N HIS A 32 4.66 -4.52 15.39
CA HIS A 32 4.47 -5.89 15.88
C HIS A 32 3.97 -5.95 17.34
N LYS A 33 4.47 -5.08 18.22
CA LYS A 33 4.05 -4.97 19.63
C LYS A 33 2.57 -4.66 19.83
N LYS A 34 1.95 -3.92 18.91
CA LYS A 34 0.53 -3.55 19.00
C LYS A 34 -0.40 -4.74 18.81
N TYR A 35 0.08 -5.76 18.09
CA TYR A 35 -0.72 -6.93 17.68
C TYR A 35 -0.21 -8.24 18.28
N PHE A 36 0.68 -8.17 19.28
CA PHE A 36 1.35 -9.34 19.86
C PHE A 36 2.01 -10.25 18.81
N LEU A 37 2.45 -9.68 17.68
CA LEU A 37 3.10 -10.43 16.61
C LEU A 37 4.61 -10.51 16.86
N PRO A 38 5.27 -11.58 16.38
CA PRO A 38 6.73 -11.59 16.32
C PRO A 38 7.24 -10.48 15.40
N CYS A 39 8.50 -10.09 15.59
CA CYS A 39 9.15 -9.13 14.71
C CYS A 39 9.31 -9.74 13.32
N ILE A 40 8.49 -9.31 12.35
CA ILE A 40 8.58 -9.76 10.96
C ILE A 40 9.65 -8.93 10.24
N PRO A 41 10.71 -9.56 9.68
CA PRO A 41 11.71 -8.89 8.86
C PRO A 41 11.07 -8.11 7.71
N LYS A 42 11.71 -7.05 7.24
CA LYS A 42 11.11 -6.17 6.22
C LYS A 42 10.86 -6.92 4.91
N GLU A 43 11.76 -7.85 4.60
CA GLU A 43 11.82 -8.69 3.41
C GLU A 43 10.59 -9.61 3.33
N ASP A 44 10.07 -10.01 4.49
CA ASP A 44 8.92 -10.91 4.64
C ASP A 44 7.58 -10.17 4.74
N ARG A 45 7.57 -8.82 4.71
CA ARG A 45 6.34 -8.01 4.72
C ARG A 45 5.73 -7.91 3.32
N LEU A 46 5.37 -9.07 2.80
CA LEU A 46 4.88 -9.23 1.44
C LEU A 46 3.51 -8.57 1.25
N CYS A 47 3.22 -8.26 -0.01
CA CYS A 47 1.91 -7.81 -0.48
C CYS A 47 0.89 -8.92 -0.30
N HIS A 48 -0.17 -8.65 0.45
CA HIS A 48 -1.17 -9.67 0.78
C HIS A 48 -2.03 -10.11 -0.41
N PHE A 49 -1.99 -9.38 -1.53
CA PHE A 49 -2.60 -9.82 -2.78
C PHE A 49 -1.67 -10.69 -3.64
N CYS A 50 -0.42 -10.24 -3.86
CA CYS A 50 0.43 -10.88 -4.86
C CYS A 50 1.47 -11.84 -4.28
N LEU A 51 1.84 -11.68 -3.01
CA LEU A 51 2.89 -12.42 -2.30
C LEU A 51 4.28 -12.41 -2.98
N LYS A 52 4.51 -11.53 -3.97
CA LYS A 52 5.74 -11.49 -4.79
C LYS A 52 6.70 -10.36 -4.42
N GLY A 53 6.24 -9.36 -3.67
CA GLY A 53 7.05 -8.20 -3.32
C GLY A 53 6.58 -7.57 -2.03
N ILE A 54 7.45 -6.75 -1.42
CA ILE A 54 7.15 -6.03 -0.18
C ILE A 54 5.99 -5.06 -0.43
N GLU A 55 5.01 -5.01 0.47
CA GLU A 55 3.82 -4.16 0.35
C GLU A 55 4.12 -2.69 0.66
N THR A 56 4.84 -2.03 -0.22
CA THR A 56 5.08 -0.60 -0.13
C THR A 56 4.02 0.19 -0.89
N PRO A 57 3.84 1.50 -0.60
CA PRO A 57 3.02 2.39 -1.41
C PRO A 57 3.31 2.29 -2.91
N GLU A 58 4.58 2.20 -3.29
CA GLU A 58 4.98 2.07 -4.69
C GLU A 58 4.48 0.77 -5.31
N HIS A 59 4.59 -0.35 -4.59
CA HIS A 59 4.08 -1.64 -5.05
C HIS A 59 2.56 -1.62 -5.16
N THR A 60 1.88 -1.27 -4.08
CA THR A 60 0.41 -1.25 -4.00
C THR A 60 -0.23 -0.30 -5.00
N LEU A 61 0.29 0.92 -5.13
CA LEU A 61 -0.32 1.94 -5.99
C LEU A 61 0.11 1.82 -7.45
N LEU A 62 1.29 1.27 -7.77
CA LEU A 62 1.83 1.40 -9.13
C LEU A 62 2.41 0.11 -9.73
N LEU A 63 2.47 -1.02 -9.00
CA LEU A 63 3.00 -2.28 -9.54
C LEU A 63 2.09 -3.50 -9.32
N CYS A 64 1.19 -3.49 -8.35
CA CYS A 64 0.39 -4.65 -7.99
C CYS A 64 -0.76 -4.87 -8.98
N THR A 65 -0.77 -6.04 -9.64
CA THR A 65 -1.79 -6.43 -10.62
C THR A 65 -2.49 -7.74 -10.25
N SER A 66 -2.55 -8.07 -8.96
CA SER A 66 -3.06 -9.36 -8.48
C SER A 66 -4.54 -9.36 -8.09
N SER A 67 -5.20 -8.21 -8.08
CA SER A 67 -6.64 -8.07 -7.81
C SER A 67 -7.32 -7.33 -8.96
N ASN A 68 -8.48 -7.85 -9.39
CA ASN A 68 -9.30 -7.21 -10.41
C ASN A 68 -9.76 -5.81 -9.97
N ASP A 69 -10.08 -5.62 -8.69
CA ASP A 69 -10.51 -4.32 -8.15
C ASP A 69 -9.37 -3.30 -8.23
N VAL A 70 -8.13 -3.74 -7.98
CA VAL A 70 -6.93 -2.89 -8.11
C VAL A 70 -6.71 -2.50 -9.57
N ILE A 71 -6.79 -3.46 -10.49
CA ILE A 71 -6.64 -3.22 -11.93
C ILE A 71 -7.74 -2.28 -12.46
N GLU A 72 -8.98 -2.44 -11.99
CA GLU A 72 -10.10 -1.60 -12.39
C GLU A 72 -9.91 -0.15 -11.90
N SER A 73 -9.54 0.04 -10.63
CA SER A 73 -9.27 1.37 -10.06
C SER A 73 -8.09 2.06 -10.78
N TRP A 74 -7.04 1.29 -11.11
CA TRP A 74 -5.94 1.77 -11.94
C TRP A 74 -6.42 2.22 -13.31
N THR A 75 -7.11 1.35 -14.04
CA THR A 75 -7.56 1.62 -15.41
C THR A 75 -8.37 2.92 -15.45
N LYS A 76 -9.36 3.06 -14.55
CA LYS A 76 -10.18 4.28 -14.44
C LYS A 76 -9.35 5.52 -14.13
N SER A 77 -8.39 5.42 -13.22
CA SER A 77 -7.57 6.55 -12.80
C SER A 77 -6.54 6.95 -13.87
N PHE A 78 -5.88 5.97 -14.49
CA PHE A 78 -4.80 6.19 -15.45
C PHE A 78 -5.32 6.70 -16.80
N LEU A 79 -6.54 6.34 -17.21
CA LEU A 79 -7.20 6.97 -18.37
C LEU A 79 -7.26 8.50 -18.24
N ILE A 80 -7.40 9.01 -17.02
CA ILE A 80 -7.44 10.46 -16.75
C ILE A 80 -6.03 11.01 -16.47
N LEU A 81 -5.18 10.28 -15.75
CA LEU A 81 -3.86 10.77 -15.35
C LEU A 81 -2.84 10.79 -16.51
N ILE A 82 -2.81 9.78 -17.37
CA ILE A 82 -1.85 9.68 -18.49
C ILE A 82 -1.80 10.97 -19.34
N PRO A 83 -2.91 11.52 -19.85
CA PRO A 83 -2.86 12.74 -20.66
C PRO A 83 -2.42 13.99 -19.88
N LEU A 84 -2.58 14.00 -18.55
CA LEU A 84 -2.19 15.12 -17.69
C LEU A 84 -0.70 15.10 -17.31
N PHE A 85 -0.02 13.98 -17.59
CA PHE A 85 1.37 13.74 -17.23
C PHE A 85 2.18 13.16 -18.39
N PRO A 86 2.29 13.86 -19.53
CA PRO A 86 2.92 13.32 -20.74
C PRO A 86 4.42 13.01 -20.56
N THR A 87 5.08 13.62 -19.56
CA THR A 87 6.50 13.40 -19.25
C THR A 87 6.74 12.27 -18.24
N LEU A 88 5.69 11.71 -17.65
CA LEU A 88 5.81 10.58 -16.74
C LEU A 88 5.59 9.25 -17.48
N PRO A 89 6.41 8.21 -17.23
CA PRO A 89 6.30 6.90 -17.87
C PRO A 89 5.17 6.07 -17.23
N LEU A 90 3.95 6.61 -17.18
CA LEU A 90 2.80 5.96 -16.55
C LEU A 90 2.35 4.69 -17.28
N SER A 91 2.71 4.54 -18.56
CA SER A 91 2.48 3.31 -19.34
C SER A 91 3.51 2.22 -19.07
N HIS A 92 4.65 2.54 -18.45
CA HIS A 92 5.75 1.61 -18.23
C HIS A 92 6.40 1.85 -16.86
N ILE A 93 5.61 1.57 -15.81
CA ILE A 93 6.09 1.64 -14.43
C ILE A 93 6.81 0.33 -14.09
N THR A 94 8.00 0.45 -13.52
CA THR A 94 8.83 -0.66 -13.08
C THR A 94 9.21 -0.47 -11.61
N PRO A 95 9.65 -1.53 -10.89
CA PRO A 95 10.15 -1.38 -9.53
C PRO A 95 11.25 -0.32 -9.38
N GLY A 96 12.08 -0.12 -10.41
CA GLY A 96 13.16 0.88 -10.39
C GLY A 96 12.69 2.33 -10.49
N ASN A 97 11.53 2.60 -11.10
CA ASN A 97 11.03 3.97 -11.27
C ASN A 97 9.77 4.30 -10.44
N ALA A 98 9.09 3.31 -9.87
CA ALA A 98 7.79 3.48 -9.21
C ALA A 98 7.81 4.53 -8.09
N ARG A 99 8.86 4.57 -7.26
CA ARG A 99 9.01 5.59 -6.21
C ARG A 99 9.07 7.01 -6.78
N TRP A 100 9.85 7.18 -7.85
CA TRP A 100 10.01 8.49 -8.48
C TRP A 100 8.70 8.93 -9.14
N VAL A 101 8.02 8.01 -9.84
CA VAL A 101 6.70 8.26 -10.44
C VAL A 101 5.68 8.66 -9.37
N LEU A 102 5.56 7.89 -8.29
CA LEU A 102 4.63 8.18 -7.19
C LEU A 102 4.88 9.56 -6.58
N LYS A 103 6.16 9.90 -6.35
CA LYS A 103 6.56 11.21 -5.82
C LYS A 103 6.15 12.33 -6.78
N LYS A 104 6.33 12.15 -8.10
CA LYS A 104 5.92 13.15 -9.10
C LYS A 104 4.41 13.32 -9.17
N LEU A 105 3.64 12.24 -9.06
CA LEU A 105 2.17 12.29 -8.99
C LEU A 105 1.71 13.10 -7.77
N ILE A 106 2.27 12.84 -6.58
CA ILE A 106 1.89 13.50 -5.33
C ILE A 106 2.29 14.99 -5.30
N LEU A 107 3.45 15.35 -5.87
CA LEU A 107 3.96 16.72 -5.81
C LEU A 107 3.37 17.65 -6.89
N THR A 108 2.53 17.15 -7.80
CA THR A 108 1.96 17.95 -8.88
C THR A 108 0.59 18.52 -8.48
N SER A 109 0.52 19.84 -8.31
CA SER A 109 -0.64 20.54 -7.71
C SER A 109 -1.95 20.40 -8.49
N PRO A 110 -1.98 20.58 -9.82
CA PRO A 110 -3.25 20.65 -10.55
C PRO A 110 -4.07 19.36 -10.48
N THR A 111 -3.42 18.22 -10.26
CA THR A 111 -4.04 16.89 -10.34
C THR A 111 -4.08 16.17 -8.99
N ILE A 112 -3.68 16.84 -7.90
CA ILE A 112 -3.54 16.22 -6.58
C ILE A 112 -4.85 15.64 -6.06
N TYR A 113 -6.01 16.19 -6.45
CA TYR A 113 -7.31 15.66 -6.07
C TYR A 113 -7.61 14.30 -6.75
N LEU A 114 -7.16 14.11 -8.00
CA LEU A 114 -7.26 12.83 -8.72
C LEU A 114 -6.35 11.80 -8.08
N VAL A 115 -5.10 12.19 -7.82
CA VAL A 115 -4.11 11.32 -7.16
C VAL A 115 -4.58 10.93 -5.75
N ALA A 116 -5.16 11.86 -4.99
CA ALA A 116 -5.70 11.58 -3.66
C ALA A 116 -6.91 10.65 -3.69
N LYS A 117 -7.80 10.79 -4.69
CA LYS A 117 -8.91 9.86 -4.92
C LYS A 117 -8.39 8.45 -5.21
N PHE A 118 -7.45 8.34 -6.15
CA PHE A 118 -6.82 7.08 -6.51
C PHE A 118 -6.16 6.38 -5.31
N ILE A 119 -5.38 7.12 -4.53
CA ILE A 119 -4.77 6.61 -3.29
C ILE A 119 -5.83 6.10 -2.32
N TRP A 120 -6.91 6.87 -2.12
CA TRP A 120 -7.99 6.47 -1.23
C TRP A 120 -8.64 5.17 -1.70
N GLU A 121 -9.01 5.04 -2.98
CA GLU A 121 -9.62 3.83 -3.53
C GLU A 121 -8.76 2.59 -3.32
N ILE A 122 -7.46 2.67 -3.66
CA ILE A 122 -6.54 1.55 -3.47
C ILE A 122 -6.37 1.19 -1.99
N LEU A 123 -6.23 2.18 -1.10
CA LEU A 123 -6.11 1.91 0.33
C LEU A 123 -7.40 1.33 0.93
N GLN A 124 -8.58 1.60 0.36
CA GLN A 124 -9.82 0.92 0.79
C GLN A 124 -9.81 -0.57 0.41
N ILE A 125 -9.35 -0.91 -0.80
CA ILE A 125 -9.24 -2.30 -1.25
C ILE A 125 -8.29 -3.09 -0.33
N PHE A 126 -7.10 -2.53 -0.08
CA PHE A 126 -6.10 -3.15 0.80
C PHE A 126 -6.55 -3.17 2.26
N GLY A 127 -7.20 -2.10 2.74
CA GLY A 127 -7.69 -2.02 4.12
C GLY A 127 -8.85 -2.97 4.42
N SER A 128 -9.55 -3.46 3.40
CA SER A 128 -10.67 -4.41 3.53
C SER A 128 -10.24 -5.86 3.41
N THR A 129 -8.97 -6.12 3.13
CA THR A 129 -8.40 -7.46 2.93
C THR A 129 -7.52 -7.83 4.13
N PRO A 130 -7.64 -9.05 4.68
CA PRO A 130 -6.75 -9.50 5.75
C PRO A 130 -5.27 -9.45 5.35
N ILE A 131 -4.43 -8.98 6.28
CA ILE A 131 -2.98 -8.96 6.08
C ILE A 131 -2.44 -10.38 6.04
N TYR A 132 -1.56 -10.64 5.06
CA TYR A 132 -0.78 -11.88 5.01
C TYR A 132 0.25 -11.92 6.14
N LEU A 133 0.27 -13.04 6.87
CA LEU A 133 1.27 -13.36 7.88
C LEU A 133 2.05 -14.61 7.43
N PRO A 134 3.38 -14.56 7.33
CA PRO A 134 4.19 -15.72 6.98
C PRO A 134 4.05 -16.85 8.02
N ASP A 135 4.02 -18.11 7.59
CA ASP A 135 3.81 -19.28 8.46
C ASP A 135 4.87 -19.41 9.58
N SER A 136 6.12 -19.03 9.28
CA SER A 136 7.22 -18.96 10.26
C SER A 136 6.93 -18.02 11.43
N SER A 137 6.05 -17.05 11.24
CA SER A 137 5.63 -16.09 12.27
C SER A 137 4.50 -16.66 13.14
N ILE A 138 3.65 -17.53 12.58
CA ILE A 138 2.55 -18.18 13.32
C ILE A 138 3.10 -19.25 14.27
N GLN A 139 4.09 -20.03 13.82
CA GLN A 139 4.72 -21.06 14.65
C GLN A 139 5.39 -20.44 15.89
N ASN A 140 6.10 -19.32 15.75
CA ASN A 140 6.71 -18.62 16.88
C ASN A 140 5.68 -18.04 17.88
N LEU A 141 4.47 -17.72 17.42
CA LEU A 141 3.39 -17.26 18.30
C LEU A 141 2.85 -18.41 19.16
N MET A 142 2.66 -19.61 18.57
CA MET A 142 2.22 -20.80 19.32
C MET A 142 3.28 -21.30 20.30
N SER A 143 4.57 -21.18 19.96
CA SER A 143 5.68 -21.54 20.84
C SER A 143 5.88 -20.57 22.01
N SER A 144 5.44 -19.31 21.90
CA SER A 144 5.58 -18.29 22.95
C SER A 144 4.34 -18.16 23.84
N SER A 145 3.21 -18.75 23.47
CA SER A 145 1.98 -18.79 24.27
C SER A 145 1.97 -19.80 25.42
N GLY A 146 3.08 -20.51 25.68
CA GLY A 146 3.28 -21.25 26.93
C GLY A 146 2.09 -22.09 27.41
N ILE A 147 1.43 -22.80 26.49
CA ILE A 147 0.56 -23.91 26.89
C ILE A 147 1.51 -25.11 27.01
N PRO A 148 1.71 -25.66 28.23
CA PRO A 148 2.42 -26.92 28.35
C PRO A 148 1.57 -27.98 27.67
N VAL A 149 2.08 -28.53 26.56
CA VAL A 149 1.60 -29.81 26.06
C VAL A 149 2.25 -30.85 26.96
N ASP A 150 1.63 -31.08 28.12
CA ASP A 150 1.95 -32.20 29.00
C ASP A 150 0.98 -33.36 28.72
N ALA A 151 1.60 -34.52 28.53
CA ALA A 151 1.12 -35.91 28.51
C ALA A 151 0.36 -36.42 27.26
#